data_AF-A0A6I8VDW5-F1
#
_entry.id   AF-A0A6I8VDW5-F1
#
_cell.length_a   1.000
_cell.length_b   1.000
_cell.length_c   1.000
_cell.angle_alpha   90.00
_cell.angle_beta   90.00
_cell.angle_gamma   90.00
#
_symmetry.space_group_name_H-M   'P 1'
#
loop_
_entity.id
_entity.type
_entity.pdbx_description
1 polymer ?
#
loop_
_entity_poly.entity_id
_entity_poly.type
_entity_poly.pdbx_seq_one_letter_code
_entity_poly.pdbx_strand_id
1 'polypeptide(L)'
;MLLRTCCGCCSLKYGCFLVAVYTGLTYSLQLVTLLMYGLIEEYAESQIFYLFMSVPCTIAVAVSVALFVGALKKRARLLWPWLITFSVFSIIFLLTLIGSLIAGSTQSNVEDNHVGSGFMRRPLVQTLNLQ
;
A
#
# COMPACT_ATOMS: atom_id res chain seq x y z
N MET A 1 8.64 -38.42 28.41
CA MET A 1 9.02 -38.09 27.02
C MET A 1 8.02 -37.08 26.46
N LEU A 2 8.42 -35.84 26.16
CA LEU A 2 8.04 -35.04 24.97
C LEU A 2 8.48 -33.57 25.14
N LEU A 3 9.81 -33.36 25.15
CA LEU A 3 10.43 -32.03 25.03
C LEU A 3 10.73 -31.69 23.55
N ARG A 4 9.86 -32.12 22.62
CA ARG A 4 10.00 -31.88 21.18
C ARG A 4 8.82 -31.07 20.67
N THR A 5 8.88 -29.74 20.84
CA THR A 5 8.18 -28.73 19.98
C THR A 5 8.42 -27.25 20.36
N CYS A 6 9.24 -26.93 21.37
CA CYS A 6 9.17 -25.60 22.01
C CYS A 6 10.08 -24.46 21.47
N CYS A 7 10.88 -24.63 20.41
CA CYS A 7 11.71 -23.51 19.90
C CYS A 7 11.01 -22.68 18.80
N GLY A 8 10.16 -23.28 17.96
CA GLY A 8 9.47 -22.56 16.89
C GLY A 8 8.34 -21.64 17.38
N CYS A 9 7.62 -22.04 18.43
CA CYS A 9 6.47 -21.28 18.94
C CYS A 9 6.86 -19.96 19.62
N CYS A 10 8.05 -19.88 20.23
CA CYS A 10 8.56 -18.65 20.83
C CYS A 10 8.96 -17.64 19.74
N SER A 11 9.69 -18.10 18.71
CA SER A 11 10.08 -17.24 17.57
C SER A 11 8.86 -16.71 16.80
N LEU A 12 7.87 -17.57 16.54
CA LEU A 12 6.64 -17.17 15.85
C LEU A 12 5.83 -16.14 16.67
N LYS A 13 5.83 -16.26 18.01
CA LYS A 13 5.16 -15.31 18.91
C LYS A 13 5.80 -13.92 18.83
N TYR A 14 7.13 -13.84 18.91
CA TYR A 14 7.85 -12.57 18.82
C TYR A 14 7.71 -11.94 17.42
N GLY A 15 7.76 -12.75 16.36
CA GLY A 15 7.54 -12.29 14.99
C GLY A 15 6.14 -11.70 14.79
N CYS A 16 5.09 -12.43 15.20
CA CYS A 16 3.71 -11.94 15.09
C CYS A 16 3.48 -10.68 15.93
N PHE A 17 4.12 -10.59 17.10
CA PHE A 17 4.04 -9.41 17.96
C PHE A 17 4.69 -8.18 17.30
N LEU A 18 5.92 -8.32 16.78
CA LEU A 18 6.62 -7.26 16.07
C LEU A 18 5.83 -6.77 14.86
N VAL A 19 5.31 -7.71 14.06
CA VAL A 19 4.49 -7.40 12.88
C VAL A 19 3.20 -6.68 13.28
N ALA A 20 2.51 -7.12 14.34
CA ALA A 20 1.29 -6.46 14.82
C ALA A 20 1.55 -5.02 15.27
N VAL A 21 2.64 -4.78 16.02
CA VAL A 21 3.01 -3.44 16.49
C VAL A 21 3.41 -2.55 15.32
N TYR A 22 4.27 -3.05 14.43
CA TYR A 22 4.71 -2.30 13.25
C TYR A 22 3.54 -1.90 12.36
N THR A 23 2.71 -2.87 11.97
CA THR A 23 1.55 -2.61 11.10
C THR A 23 0.52 -1.71 11.79
N GLY A 24 0.26 -1.92 13.08
CA GLY A 24 -0.65 -1.05 13.85
C GLY A 24 -0.18 0.40 13.90
N LEU A 25 1.12 0.63 14.13
CA LEU A 25 1.71 1.97 14.13
C LEU A 25 1.69 2.61 12.75
N THR A 26 2.04 1.89 11.69
CA THR A 26 2.02 2.45 10.34
C THR A 26 0.61 2.84 9.90
N TYR A 27 -0.39 1.97 10.11
CA TYR A 27 -1.77 2.27 9.71
C TYR A 27 -2.42 3.34 10.59
N SER A 28 -2.08 3.42 11.88
CA SER A 28 -2.59 4.51 12.73
C SER A 28 -2.02 5.86 12.33
N LEU A 29 -0.71 5.96 12.04
CA LEU A 29 -0.11 7.18 11.49
C LEU A 29 -0.77 7.57 10.17
N GLN A 30 -0.99 6.60 9.28
CA GLN A 30 -1.62 6.84 7.99
C GLN A 30 -3.07 7.31 8.13
N LEU A 31 -3.81 6.77 9.10
CA LEU A 31 -5.16 7.21 9.43
C LEU A 31 -5.19 8.63 9.97
N VAL A 32 -4.26 9.01 10.86
CA VAL A 32 -4.13 10.39 11.36
C VAL A 32 -3.86 11.35 10.20
N THR A 33 -2.95 10.98 9.30
CA THR A 33 -2.63 11.78 8.11
C THR A 33 -3.86 11.98 7.21
N LEU A 34 -4.61 10.91 6.90
CA LEU A 34 -5.84 11.00 6.11
C LEU A 34 -6.90 11.88 6.78
N LEU A 35 -7.01 11.81 8.10
CA LEU A 35 -7.95 12.62 8.87
C LEU A 35 -7.55 14.10 8.84
N MET A 36 -6.25 14.41 8.93
CA MET A 36 -5.74 15.77 8.79
C MET A 36 -6.01 16.33 7.40
N TYR A 37 -5.72 15.57 6.34
CA TYR A 37 -6.03 15.99 4.96
C TYR A 37 -7.53 16.21 4.76
N GLY A 38 -8.38 15.31 5.26
CA GLY A 38 -9.83 15.44 5.19
C GLY A 38 -10.40 16.63 5.98
N LEU A 39 -9.72 17.10 7.04
CA LEU A 39 -10.13 18.29 7.80
C LEU A 39 -9.63 19.60 7.19
N ILE A 40 -8.52 19.57 6.45
CA ILE A 40 -7.89 20.76 5.85
C ILE A 40 -8.55 21.12 4.52
N GLU A 41 -9.05 20.15 3.77
CA GLU A 41 -9.63 20.43 2.46
C GLU A 41 -11.03 21.05 2.52
N GLU A 42 -11.22 22.12 1.73
CA GLU A 42 -12.49 22.86 1.62
C GLU A 42 -13.52 22.19 0.69
N TYR A 43 -13.10 21.27 -0.20
CA TYR A 43 -13.99 20.65 -1.18
C TYR A 43 -14.64 19.37 -0.64
N ALA A 44 -15.98 19.30 -0.71
CA ALA A 44 -16.74 18.16 -0.20
C ALA A 44 -16.39 16.82 -0.91
N GLU A 45 -16.11 16.85 -2.22
CA GLU A 45 -15.79 15.64 -2.98
C GLU A 45 -14.49 14.98 -2.51
N SER A 46 -13.50 15.81 -2.19
CA SER A 46 -12.20 15.34 -1.77
C SER A 46 -12.23 14.91 -0.29
N GLN A 47 -13.02 15.58 0.58
CA GLN A 47 -13.33 15.06 1.92
C GLN A 47 -13.95 13.66 1.91
N ILE A 48 -14.92 13.40 1.02
CA ILE A 48 -15.54 12.08 0.86
C ILE A 48 -14.50 11.05 0.41
N PHE A 49 -13.56 11.43 -0.47
CA PHE A 49 -12.47 10.56 -0.91
C PHE A 49 -11.54 10.16 0.23
N TYR A 50 -11.08 11.11 1.07
CA TYR A 50 -10.25 10.79 2.25
C TYR A 50 -11.01 9.94 3.27
N LEU A 51 -12.30 10.20 3.45
CA LEU A 51 -13.15 9.42 4.35
C LEU A 51 -13.30 7.98 3.84
N PHE A 52 -13.48 7.78 2.53
CA PHE A 52 -13.51 6.45 1.92
C PHE A 52 -12.17 5.72 2.07
N MET A 53 -11.06 6.42 1.89
CA MET A 53 -9.70 5.87 2.09
C MET A 53 -9.38 5.58 3.56
N SER A 54 -10.06 6.22 4.52
CA SER A 54 -9.90 5.94 5.94
C SER A 54 -10.48 4.58 6.36
N VAL A 55 -11.54 4.10 5.68
CA VAL A 55 -12.21 2.82 5.99
C VAL A 55 -11.24 1.64 5.93
N PRO A 56 -10.49 1.37 4.85
CA PRO A 56 -9.52 0.27 4.82
C PRO A 56 -8.42 0.44 5.88
N CYS A 57 -8.01 1.68 6.19
CA CYS A 57 -7.03 1.94 7.25
C CYS A 57 -7.58 1.56 8.64
N THR A 58 -8.86 1.88 8.95
CA THR A 58 -9.48 1.47 10.23
C THR A 58 -9.55 -0.04 10.37
N ILE A 59 -9.89 -0.75 9.30
CA ILE A 59 -9.96 -2.22 9.27
C ILE A 59 -8.56 -2.79 9.52
N ALA A 60 -7.54 -2.25 8.86
CA ALA A 60 -6.16 -2.68 9.04
C ALA A 60 -5.68 -2.49 10.49
N VAL A 61 -5.99 -1.34 11.13
CA VAL A 61 -5.70 -1.10 12.54
C VAL A 61 -6.41 -2.12 13.45
N ALA A 62 -7.71 -2.35 13.24
CA ALA A 62 -8.49 -3.30 14.04
C ALA A 62 -7.93 -4.72 13.95
N VAL A 63 -7.50 -5.13 12.76
CA VAL A 63 -6.93 -6.46 12.53
C VAL A 63 -5.50 -6.58 13.09
N SER A 64 -4.70 -5.52 13.07
CA SER A 64 -3.41 -5.48 13.78
C SER A 64 -3.58 -5.60 15.29
N VAL A 65 -4.61 -4.98 15.88
CA VAL A 65 -4.95 -5.15 17.31
C VAL A 65 -5.41 -6.58 17.60
N ALA A 66 -6.23 -7.18 16.73
CA ALA A 66 -6.63 -8.59 16.86
C ALA A 66 -5.42 -9.53 16.81
N LEU A 67 -4.46 -9.27 15.93
CA LEU A 67 -3.20 -10.02 15.84
C LEU A 67 -2.37 -9.86 17.13
N PHE A 68 -2.28 -8.65 17.67
CA PHE A 68 -1.59 -8.37 18.94
C PHE A 68 -2.19 -9.16 20.11
N VAL A 69 -3.52 -9.12 20.26
CA VAL A 69 -4.25 -9.89 21.28
C VAL A 69 -4.09 -11.40 21.05
N GLY A 70 -4.12 -11.84 19.78
CA GLY A 70 -3.88 -13.23 19.39
C GLY A 70 -2.50 -13.74 19.79
N ALA A 71 -1.46 -12.92 19.58
CA ALA A 71 -0.09 -13.21 19.96
C ALA A 71 0.10 -13.29 21.49
N LEU A 72 -0.58 -12.42 22.25
CA LEU A 72 -0.56 -12.46 23.72
C LEU A 72 -1.28 -13.69 24.27
N LYS A 73 -2.48 -13.99 23.76
CA LYS A 73 -3.33 -15.11 24.23
C LYS A 73 -2.98 -16.46 23.61
N LYS A 74 -1.93 -16.55 22.78
CA LYS A 74 -1.52 -17.75 22.01
C LYS A 74 -2.68 -18.40 21.24
N ARG A 75 -3.60 -17.60 20.70
CA ARG A 75 -4.77 -18.09 19.95
C ARG A 75 -4.51 -18.04 18.45
N ALA A 76 -4.15 -19.17 17.87
CA ALA A 76 -3.85 -19.28 16.44
C ALA A 76 -4.99 -18.85 15.50
N ARG A 77 -6.26 -18.95 15.95
CA ARG A 77 -7.41 -18.51 15.15
C ARG A 77 -7.44 -17.00 14.88
N LEU A 78 -6.81 -16.18 15.72
CA LEU A 78 -6.76 -14.73 15.53
C LEU A 78 -5.70 -14.29 14.50
N LEU A 79 -4.87 -15.21 13.99
CA LEU A 79 -3.96 -14.96 12.87
C LEU A 79 -4.68 -14.97 11.52
N TRP A 80 -5.75 -15.75 11.40
CA TRP A 80 -6.48 -15.91 10.14
C TRP A 80 -7.03 -14.61 9.57
N PRO A 81 -7.71 -13.74 10.35
CA PRO A 81 -8.21 -12.47 9.85
C PRO A 81 -7.09 -11.60 9.30
N TRP A 82 -5.95 -11.55 10.00
CA TRP A 82 -4.78 -10.79 9.57
C TRP A 82 -4.19 -11.30 8.26
N LEU A 83 -4.10 -12.62 8.11
CA LEU A 83 -3.56 -13.26 6.91
C LEU A 83 -4.47 -13.01 5.69
N ILE A 84 -5.79 -13.03 5.90
CA ILE A 84 -6.78 -12.71 4.85
C ILE A 84 -6.71 -11.24 4.47
N THR A 85 -6.70 -10.31 5.42
CA THR A 85 -6.63 -8.88 5.07
C THR A 85 -5.32 -8.56 4.36
N PHE A 86 -4.20 -9.11 4.85
CA PHE A 86 -2.89 -8.87 4.26
C PHE A 86 -2.78 -9.43 2.84
N SER A 87 -3.35 -10.60 2.56
CA SER A 87 -3.35 -11.17 1.21
C SER A 87 -4.19 -10.34 0.24
N VAL A 88 -5.38 -9.88 0.66
CA VAL A 88 -6.23 -9.00 -0.16
C VAL A 88 -5.51 -7.70 -0.50
N PHE A 89 -4.92 -7.02 0.50
CA PHE A 89 -4.16 -5.79 0.26
C PHE A 89 -2.96 -6.02 -0.67
N SER A 90 -2.24 -7.14 -0.50
CA SER A 90 -1.09 -7.47 -1.34
C SER A 90 -1.49 -7.73 -2.80
N ILE A 91 -2.62 -8.41 -3.03
CA ILE A 91 -3.14 -8.66 -4.38
C ILE A 91 -3.52 -7.35 -5.05
N ILE A 92 -4.27 -6.49 -4.35
CA ILE A 92 -4.65 -5.18 -4.88
C ILE A 92 -3.41 -4.37 -5.23
N PHE A 93 -2.43 -4.31 -4.33
CA PHE A 93 -1.17 -3.60 -4.57
C PHE A 93 -0.42 -4.13 -5.78
N LEU A 94 -0.31 -5.46 -5.93
CA LEU A 94 0.33 -6.08 -7.09
C LEU A 94 -0.40 -5.75 -8.39
N LEU A 95 -1.73 -5.80 -8.40
CA LEU A 95 -2.53 -5.44 -9.58
C LEU A 95 -2.33 -3.97 -9.96
N THR A 96 -2.33 -3.07 -8.98
CA THR A 96 -2.04 -1.64 -9.23
C THR A 96 -0.63 -1.43 -9.76
N LEU A 97 0.37 -2.12 -9.19
CA LEU A 97 1.76 -2.00 -9.62
C LEU A 97 1.95 -2.52 -11.06
N ILE A 98 1.36 -3.66 -11.40
CA ILE A 98 1.35 -4.20 -12.76
C ILE A 98 0.64 -3.23 -13.71
N GLY A 99 -0.53 -2.70 -13.32
CA GLY A 99 -1.27 -1.71 -14.09
C GLY A 99 -0.43 -0.46 -14.38
N SER A 100 0.27 0.08 -13.38
CA SER A 100 1.16 1.24 -13.54
C SER A 100 2.35 0.95 -14.44
N LEU A 101 2.94 -0.25 -14.36
CA LEU A 101 4.04 -0.66 -15.26
C LEU A 101 3.56 -0.84 -16.70
N ILE A 102 2.36 -1.39 -16.90
CA ILE A 102 1.76 -1.53 -18.24
C ILE A 102 1.42 -0.14 -18.80
N ALA A 103 0.79 0.74 -18.01
CA ALA A 103 0.47 2.11 -18.42
C ALA A 103 1.74 2.90 -18.80
N GLY A 104 2.80 2.79 -17.98
CA GLY A 104 4.09 3.40 -18.29
C GLY A 104 4.72 2.86 -19.57
N SER A 105 4.65 1.54 -19.81
CA SER A 105 5.16 0.93 -21.04
C SER A 105 4.29 1.20 -22.27
N THR A 106 2.99 1.44 -22.11
CA THR A 106 2.14 1.90 -23.21
C THR A 106 2.39 3.36 -23.54
N GLN A 107 2.65 4.22 -22.55
CA GLN A 107 3.04 5.61 -22.79
C GLN A 107 4.36 5.72 -23.56
N SER A 108 5.38 4.93 -23.20
CA SER A 108 6.64 4.89 -23.95
C SER A 108 6.43 4.40 -25.39
N ASN A 109 5.61 3.37 -25.61
CA ASN A 109 5.30 2.87 -26.95
C ASN A 109 4.47 3.84 -27.81
N VAL A 110 3.64 4.69 -27.19
CA VAL A 110 2.85 5.71 -27.90
C VAL A 110 3.71 6.91 -28.27
N GLU A 111 4.65 7.33 -27.41
CA GLU A 111 5.65 8.34 -27.76
C GLU A 111 6.55 7.86 -28.91
N ASP A 112 7.00 6.61 -28.89
CA ASP A 112 7.84 6.06 -29.96
C ASP A 112 7.08 5.91 -31.29
N ASN A 113 5.78 5.59 -31.26
CA ASN A 113 4.96 5.48 -32.48
C ASN A 113 4.49 6.83 -33.06
N HIS A 114 4.36 7.89 -32.24
CA HIS A 114 4.03 9.23 -32.75
C HIS A 114 5.25 10.02 -33.25
N VAL A 115 6.47 9.58 -32.95
CA VAL A 115 7.70 10.16 -33.52
C VAL A 115 7.96 9.67 -34.97
N GLY A 116 7.22 8.67 -35.44
CA GLY A 116 7.42 8.00 -36.73
C GLY A 116 6.91 8.70 -38.01
N SER A 117 6.21 9.84 -37.95
CA SER A 117 5.66 10.44 -39.19
C SER A 117 5.68 11.96 -39.32
N GLY A 118 6.26 12.71 -38.39
CA GLY A 118 6.21 14.19 -38.48
C GLY A 118 7.29 15.02 -37.79
N PHE A 119 8.17 14.46 -36.96
CA PHE A 119 9.02 15.27 -36.08
C PHE A 119 10.50 15.40 -36.47
N MET A 120 10.87 15.03 -37.71
CA MET A 120 12.21 15.31 -38.25
C MET A 120 12.44 16.80 -38.64
N ARG A 121 11.52 17.72 -38.31
CA ARG A 121 11.60 19.12 -38.77
C ARG A 121 11.68 20.22 -37.72
N ARG A 122 11.59 19.94 -36.40
CA ARG A 122 11.37 21.03 -35.41
C ARG A 122 12.14 21.04 -34.06
N PRO A 123 13.36 20.49 -33.92
CA PRO A 123 14.23 21.02 -32.86
C PRO A 123 15.50 21.73 -33.36
N LEU A 124 15.81 21.72 -34.67
CA LEU A 124 17.01 22.39 -35.20
C LEU A 124 16.82 23.89 -35.53
N VAL A 125 15.59 24.38 -35.63
CA VAL A 125 15.31 25.80 -35.97
C VAL A 125 15.23 26.69 -34.71
N GLN A 126 14.99 26.11 -33.52
CA GLN A 126 14.93 26.88 -32.27
C GLN A 126 16.30 27.05 -31.59
N THR A 127 17.32 26.27 -31.97
CA THR A 127 18.68 26.44 -31.45
C THR A 127 19.56 27.38 -32.28
N LEU A 128 19.14 27.77 -33.49
CA LEU A 128 19.92 28.64 -34.40
C LEU A 128 19.44 30.10 -34.49
N ASN A 129 18.35 30.48 -33.80
CA ASN A 129 17.88 31.88 -33.71
C ASN A 129 18.15 32.53 -32.34
N LEU A 130 19.01 31.91 -31.52
CA LEU A 130 19.62 32.53 -30.35
C LEU A 130 21.09 32.79 -30.66
N GLN A 131 21.34 33.67 -31.65
CA GLN A 131 22.60 34.38 -31.85
C GLN A 131 22.35 35.70 -32.56
#